data_AF-A0A3A8LJ89-F1
#
_entry.id   AF-A0A3A8LJ89-F1
#
_cell.length_a   1.000
_cell.length_b   1.000
_cell.length_c   1.000
_cell.angle_alpha   90.00
_cell.angle_beta   90.00
_cell.angle_gamma   90.00
#
_symmetry.space_group_name_H-M   'P 1'
#
loop_
_entity.id
_entity.type
_entity.pdbx_description
1 polymer ?
#
loop_
_entity_poly.entity_id
_entity_poly.type
_entity_poly.pdbx_seq_one_letter_code
_entity_poly.pdbx_strand_id
1 'polypeptide(L)'
;MSPAMPASNLLLVECVPVASLPLMSRTKSSHRIRAVLSLGAMGAALMGGCGPQDLPVDGAEVGEAAQEIVGGTTTAITNAPWQVSLRTASGAHFCGGAILGQWYVLTAQHCVAGRNPATVSLGAGSATRSLMTSTGQVVQVADFLLHPGYIPSTLDMDVALVRLASPLTLNATTVKGITMATAADVTAGRTDVGVIATATGWGGLVPFGAPQDDLRTVDLPISAYTNAAPPLTASMIAAGGVAGQSICHGDSGGPLVVNGASGKLLAGLTSWTAGCGQANHPSVFARVSAIEPWVTNIRSRPVTPRLSEVLSVPTAGQWLHRSFTVAAGTPSLNVRLSGGTGDANLYVHTAAPPTSTFVCTSTDGGTAEYCSIPSPAAGTWYVSVHNPTSIANVTLRATTY
;
A
#
# COMPACT_ATOMS: atom_id res chain seq x y z
N MET A 1 -40.24 -31.74 25.81
CA MET A 1 -41.31 -31.27 24.92
C MET A 1 -40.86 -29.94 24.34
N SER A 2 -40.90 -29.79 23.02
CA SER A 2 -40.50 -28.55 22.32
C SER A 2 -41.73 -27.75 21.90
N PRO A 3 -41.67 -26.41 21.88
CA PRO A 3 -42.38 -25.60 20.90
C PRO A 3 -41.46 -25.33 19.69
N ALA A 4 -42.03 -25.30 18.49
CA ALA A 4 -41.30 -24.98 17.26
C ALA A 4 -41.38 -23.47 16.92
N MET A 5 -40.38 -22.96 16.20
CA MET A 5 -40.46 -21.68 15.50
C MET A 5 -40.80 -21.91 14.01
N PRO A 6 -41.53 -20.99 13.35
CA PRO A 6 -41.84 -21.11 11.93
C PRO A 6 -40.61 -20.84 11.05
N ALA A 7 -40.58 -21.44 9.86
CA ALA A 7 -39.54 -21.21 8.87
C ALA A 7 -39.79 -19.91 8.07
N SER A 8 -38.74 -19.13 7.85
CA SER A 8 -38.73 -18.00 6.92
C SER A 8 -38.16 -18.42 5.57
N ASN A 9 -38.81 -18.06 4.47
CA ASN A 9 -38.32 -18.36 3.12
C ASN A 9 -37.00 -17.66 2.83
N LEU A 10 -35.95 -18.45 2.56
CA LEU A 10 -34.68 -17.96 2.03
C LEU A 10 -34.75 -17.96 0.50
N LEU A 11 -34.74 -16.79 -0.14
CA LEU A 11 -34.61 -16.70 -1.60
C LEU A 11 -33.18 -17.03 -1.99
N LEU A 12 -32.97 -18.18 -2.62
CA LEU A 12 -31.72 -18.52 -3.30
C LEU A 12 -31.67 -17.74 -4.62
N VAL A 13 -30.64 -16.88 -4.76
CA VAL A 13 -30.27 -16.27 -6.04
C VAL A 13 -29.12 -17.09 -6.62
N GLU A 14 -29.43 -17.93 -7.61
CA GLU A 14 -28.42 -18.75 -8.29
C GLU A 14 -27.66 -17.92 -9.34
N CYS A 15 -26.36 -17.74 -9.14
CA CYS A 15 -25.47 -17.13 -10.13
C CYS A 15 -25.08 -18.15 -11.20
N VAL A 16 -25.72 -18.10 -12.37
CA VAL A 16 -25.37 -18.94 -13.53
C VAL A 16 -24.02 -18.48 -14.13
N PRO A 17 -23.02 -19.36 -14.31
CA PRO A 17 -21.74 -18.99 -14.90
C PRO A 17 -21.85 -18.82 -16.43
N VAL A 18 -21.35 -17.70 -16.95
CA VAL A 18 -21.26 -17.45 -18.40
C VAL A 18 -20.01 -18.13 -18.96
N ALA A 19 -20.18 -18.98 -19.98
CA ALA A 19 -19.09 -19.73 -20.59
C ALA A 19 -18.17 -18.86 -21.47
N SER A 20 -16.86 -19.08 -21.35
CA SER A 20 -15.83 -18.39 -22.14
C SER A 20 -15.72 -18.95 -23.57
N LEU A 21 -15.58 -18.08 -24.57
CA LEU A 21 -15.10 -18.44 -25.91
C LEU A 21 -13.69 -17.85 -26.16
N PRO A 22 -12.85 -18.51 -26.98
CA PRO A 22 -11.44 -18.16 -27.11
C PRO A 22 -11.17 -16.98 -28.06
N LEU A 23 -10.24 -16.10 -27.68
CA LEU A 23 -9.69 -15.11 -28.61
C LEU A 23 -8.68 -15.78 -29.55
N MET A 24 -8.96 -15.76 -30.85
CA MET A 24 -7.93 -16.00 -31.87
C MET A 24 -7.06 -14.75 -32.03
N SER A 25 -5.76 -14.92 -32.21
CA SER A 25 -4.85 -13.82 -32.53
C SER A 25 -5.02 -13.35 -33.98
N ARG A 26 -4.72 -12.07 -34.25
CA ARG A 26 -4.39 -11.58 -35.59
C ARG A 26 -3.44 -10.39 -35.53
N THR A 27 -2.74 -10.18 -36.64
CA THR A 27 -1.48 -9.44 -36.72
C THR A 27 -1.66 -7.96 -37.04
N LYS A 28 -0.61 -7.18 -36.75
CA LYS A 28 -0.48 -5.78 -37.17
C LYS A 28 -0.61 -5.66 -38.69
N SER A 29 -1.39 -4.69 -39.14
CA SER A 29 -1.14 -3.98 -40.40
C SER A 29 -1.39 -2.49 -40.19
N SER A 30 -0.62 -1.65 -40.88
CA SER A 30 -0.84 -0.21 -40.93
C SER A 30 -1.79 0.13 -42.09
N HIS A 31 -2.35 1.34 -42.11
CA HIS A 31 -2.29 2.22 -43.29
C HIS A 31 -2.65 3.67 -42.95
N ARG A 32 -2.33 4.59 -43.86
CA ARG A 32 -2.58 6.04 -43.72
C ARG A 32 -3.97 6.41 -44.23
N ILE A 33 -4.65 7.34 -43.56
CA ILE A 33 -5.89 7.94 -44.06
C ILE A 33 -5.59 9.30 -44.69
N ARG A 34 -6.07 9.51 -45.92
CA ARG A 34 -6.39 10.84 -46.48
C ARG A 34 -7.91 10.89 -46.61
N ALA A 35 -8.53 11.98 -46.14
CA ALA A 35 -9.97 12.17 -46.21
C ALA A 35 -10.29 13.45 -46.99
N VAL A 36 -10.89 13.31 -48.17
CA VAL A 36 -11.58 14.37 -48.91
C VAL A 36 -12.69 13.71 -49.75
N LEU A 37 -13.96 14.01 -49.45
CA LEU A 37 -14.94 14.48 -50.44
C LEU A 37 -16.23 14.95 -49.73
N SER A 38 -17.18 15.50 -50.48
CA SER A 38 -18.21 16.42 -49.97
C SER A 38 -19.57 16.28 -50.66
N LEU A 39 -20.63 16.64 -49.92
CA LEU A 39 -21.96 17.09 -50.35
C LEU A 39 -22.89 16.10 -51.12
N GLY A 40 -24.17 16.15 -50.73
CA GLY A 40 -25.34 15.59 -51.43
C GLY A 40 -26.59 15.75 -50.56
N ALA A 41 -27.70 16.32 -51.09
CA ALA A 41 -28.86 16.69 -50.27
C ALA A 41 -30.21 16.70 -51.04
N MET A 42 -31.30 16.35 -50.34
CA MET A 42 -32.74 16.60 -50.60
C MET A 42 -33.52 16.00 -49.39
N GLY A 43 -34.67 16.47 -48.86
CA GLY A 43 -35.52 17.65 -49.16
C GLY A 43 -36.98 17.24 -49.50
N ALA A 44 -38.06 17.56 -48.76
CA ALA A 44 -38.24 18.26 -47.46
C ALA A 44 -38.69 17.28 -46.33
N ALA A 45 -39.77 17.36 -45.52
CA ALA A 45 -40.99 18.19 -45.32
C ALA A 45 -41.58 17.84 -43.90
N LEU A 46 -42.52 18.52 -43.20
CA LEU A 46 -43.20 19.85 -43.26
C LEU A 46 -43.90 20.12 -41.88
N MET A 47 -44.08 21.39 -41.48
CA MET A 47 -44.97 21.98 -40.42
C MET A 47 -45.10 21.36 -39.00
N GLY A 48 -44.90 22.19 -37.96
CA GLY A 48 -45.30 21.91 -36.57
C GLY A 48 -44.61 22.82 -35.55
N GLY A 49 -45.08 24.07 -35.38
CA GLY A 49 -44.39 25.07 -34.57
C GLY A 49 -44.97 25.30 -33.16
N CYS A 50 -44.09 25.32 -32.16
CA CYS A 50 -44.26 26.00 -30.86
C CYS A 50 -42.86 26.32 -30.30
N GLY A 51 -42.46 27.59 -30.26
CA GLY A 51 -41.20 28.02 -29.65
C GLY A 51 -41.40 28.42 -28.18
N PRO A 52 -40.59 27.93 -27.24
CA PRO A 52 -40.54 28.49 -25.89
C PRO A 52 -39.88 29.89 -25.93
N GLN A 53 -40.18 30.71 -24.93
CA GLN A 53 -39.72 32.09 -24.84
C GLN A 53 -38.42 32.17 -24.03
N ASP A 54 -37.50 33.07 -24.41
CA ASP A 54 -36.32 33.37 -23.61
C ASP A 54 -36.75 33.98 -22.26
N LEU A 55 -36.37 33.31 -21.17
CA LEU A 55 -36.42 33.86 -19.81
C LEU A 55 -34.99 34.18 -19.37
N PRO A 56 -34.72 35.37 -18.80
CA PRO A 56 -33.39 35.71 -18.32
C PRO A 56 -33.05 34.85 -17.10
N VAL A 57 -32.02 34.01 -17.23
CA VAL A 57 -31.41 33.31 -16.10
C VAL A 57 -30.35 34.22 -15.52
N ASP A 58 -30.65 34.89 -14.41
CA ASP A 58 -29.68 35.71 -13.69
C ASP A 58 -28.46 34.88 -13.25
N GLY A 59 -27.28 35.50 -13.34
CA GLY A 59 -26.01 34.81 -13.16
C GLY A 59 -25.74 34.39 -11.71
N ALA A 60 -25.73 33.08 -11.48
CA ALA A 60 -25.04 32.47 -10.35
C ALA A 60 -24.12 31.36 -10.87
N GLU A 61 -22.86 31.70 -11.17
CA GLU A 61 -21.82 30.70 -11.41
C GLU A 61 -21.55 29.94 -10.11
N VAL A 62 -22.25 28.80 -9.93
CA VAL A 62 -21.93 27.84 -8.88
C VAL A 62 -20.63 27.17 -9.28
N GLY A 63 -19.51 27.78 -8.88
CA GLY A 63 -18.16 27.36 -9.25
C GLY A 63 -17.95 25.87 -9.01
N GLU A 64 -17.60 25.14 -10.07
CA GLU A 64 -17.42 23.70 -10.03
C GLU A 64 -16.21 23.36 -9.15
N ALA A 65 -16.48 23.01 -7.89
CA ALA A 65 -15.45 22.67 -6.91
C ALA A 65 -14.75 21.37 -7.33
N ALA A 66 -13.61 21.52 -8.01
CA ALA A 66 -12.80 20.42 -8.52
C ALA A 66 -12.50 19.42 -7.40
N GLN A 67 -12.98 18.18 -7.55
CA GLN A 67 -12.94 17.23 -6.46
C GLN A 67 -11.52 16.80 -6.10
N GLU A 68 -11.35 16.37 -4.86
CA GLU A 68 -10.06 16.23 -4.20
C GLU A 68 -9.98 14.91 -3.41
N ILE A 69 -8.85 14.60 -2.74
CA ILE A 69 -8.89 13.69 -1.56
C ILE A 69 -10.04 14.20 -0.72
N VAL A 70 -11.11 13.41 -0.56
CA VAL A 70 -12.48 13.98 -0.54
C VAL A 70 -12.55 15.21 0.37
N GLY A 71 -12.91 16.37 -0.20
CA GLY A 71 -13.04 17.65 0.51
C GLY A 71 -11.73 18.35 0.97
N GLY A 72 -10.58 17.94 0.43
CA GLY A 72 -9.26 18.51 0.69
C GLY A 72 -8.84 19.63 -0.28
N THR A 73 -7.53 19.84 -0.44
CA THR A 73 -6.91 20.69 -1.49
C THR A 73 -5.64 20.07 -2.07
N THR A 74 -5.19 20.55 -3.24
CA THR A 74 -3.88 20.22 -3.82
C THR A 74 -2.76 20.83 -2.97
N THR A 75 -1.68 20.09 -2.70
CA THR A 75 -0.57 20.58 -1.86
C THR A 75 0.81 20.39 -2.50
N ALA A 76 1.70 21.36 -2.25
CA ALA A 76 3.11 21.22 -2.56
C ALA A 76 3.77 20.17 -1.65
N ILE A 77 4.75 19.43 -2.19
CA ILE A 77 5.55 18.46 -1.43
C ILE A 77 6.33 19.11 -0.28
N THR A 78 6.58 20.43 -0.33
CA THR A 78 7.19 21.21 0.75
C THR A 78 6.37 21.26 2.03
N ASN A 79 5.06 21.00 1.94
CA ASN A 79 4.16 20.97 3.09
C ASN A 79 4.14 19.57 3.75
N ALA A 80 4.50 18.53 3.00
CA ALA A 80 4.57 17.15 3.46
C ALA A 80 5.83 16.42 2.93
N PRO A 81 7.06 16.91 3.25
CA PRO A 81 8.30 16.37 2.67
C PRO A 81 8.67 14.96 3.16
N TRP A 82 7.88 14.38 4.06
CA TRP A 82 7.93 12.98 4.48
C TRP A 82 7.07 12.05 3.63
N GLN A 83 6.23 12.58 2.74
CA GLN A 83 5.35 11.80 1.88
C GLN A 83 6.17 10.94 0.91
N VAL A 84 5.79 9.66 0.78
CA VAL A 84 6.31 8.79 -0.28
C VAL A 84 5.20 8.11 -1.07
N SER A 85 5.53 7.74 -2.30
CA SER A 85 4.72 6.91 -3.18
C SER A 85 5.39 5.53 -3.28
N LEU A 86 4.73 4.47 -2.79
CA LEU A 86 5.09 3.09 -3.11
C LEU A 86 4.55 2.74 -4.49
N ARG A 87 5.42 2.13 -5.31
CA ARG A 87 5.23 1.97 -6.75
C ARG A 87 5.64 0.58 -7.21
N THR A 88 4.90 0.02 -8.16
CA THR A 88 5.23 -1.25 -8.84
C THR A 88 6.51 -1.13 -9.67
N ALA A 89 7.01 -2.25 -10.18
CA ALA A 89 8.08 -2.29 -11.19
C ALA A 89 7.76 -1.49 -12.48
N SER A 90 6.47 -1.33 -12.82
CA SER A 90 6.01 -0.46 -13.92
C SER A 90 5.90 1.03 -13.52
N GLY A 91 6.28 1.39 -12.29
CA GLY A 91 6.22 2.75 -11.78
C GLY A 91 4.80 3.22 -11.39
N ALA A 92 3.80 2.35 -11.41
CA ALA A 92 2.43 2.68 -11.01
C ALA A 92 2.30 2.71 -9.48
N HIS A 93 1.67 3.74 -8.94
CA HIS A 93 1.48 3.92 -7.49
C HIS A 93 0.37 3.02 -6.95
N PHE A 94 0.57 2.45 -5.77
CA PHE A 94 -0.43 1.60 -5.10
C PHE A 94 -0.67 1.91 -3.62
N CYS A 95 0.30 2.49 -2.91
CA CYS A 95 0.20 2.91 -1.50
C CYS A 95 1.09 4.11 -1.20
N GLY A 96 0.77 4.86 -0.15
CA GLY A 96 1.60 5.90 0.44
C GLY A 96 2.59 5.39 1.50
N GLY A 97 3.21 6.32 2.21
CA GLY A 97 4.14 6.08 3.31
C GLY A 97 4.73 7.35 3.89
N ALA A 98 5.47 7.21 4.99
CA ALA A 98 6.13 8.29 5.72
C ALA A 98 7.64 8.03 5.92
N ILE A 99 8.50 8.97 5.52
CA ILE A 99 9.96 8.89 5.75
C ILE A 99 10.28 8.99 7.25
N LEU A 100 11.04 8.03 7.79
CA LEU A 100 11.61 8.10 9.15
C LEU A 100 13.11 8.46 9.15
N GLY A 101 13.75 8.44 7.99
CA GLY A 101 15.15 8.76 7.78
C GLY A 101 15.64 8.17 6.45
N GLN A 102 16.93 8.31 6.16
CA GLN A 102 17.48 7.96 4.83
C GLN A 102 17.28 6.49 4.41
N TRP A 103 17.13 5.56 5.35
CA TRP A 103 17.06 4.11 5.09
C TRP A 103 15.68 3.48 5.31
N TYR A 104 14.75 4.19 5.94
CA TYR A 104 13.52 3.61 6.48
C TYR A 104 12.31 4.50 6.28
N VAL A 105 11.22 3.87 5.85
CA VAL A 105 9.90 4.45 5.63
C VAL A 105 8.87 3.57 6.35
N LEU A 106 7.84 4.19 6.93
CA LEU A 106 6.64 3.49 7.40
C LEU A 106 5.56 3.45 6.31
N THR A 107 4.80 2.37 6.30
CA THR A 107 3.60 2.19 5.48
C THR A 107 2.67 1.19 6.18
N ALA A 108 1.49 0.93 5.62
CA ALA A 108 0.57 -0.08 6.12
C ALA A 108 1.07 -1.50 5.78
N GLN A 109 0.83 -2.49 6.64
CA GLN A 109 1.24 -3.86 6.38
C GLN A 109 0.50 -4.45 5.16
N HIS A 110 -0.79 -4.17 5.01
CA HIS A 110 -1.59 -4.67 3.88
C HIS A 110 -1.06 -4.19 2.51
N CYS A 111 -0.27 -3.10 2.48
CA CYS A 111 0.39 -2.63 1.26
C CYS A 111 1.51 -3.55 0.77
N VAL A 112 2.21 -4.26 1.68
CA VAL A 112 3.49 -4.93 1.38
C VAL A 112 3.56 -6.41 1.79
N ALA A 113 2.63 -6.88 2.63
CA ALA A 113 2.52 -8.30 2.96
C ALA A 113 2.35 -9.15 1.69
N GLY A 114 3.13 -10.23 1.56
CA GLY A 114 3.12 -11.10 0.38
C GLY A 114 3.75 -10.50 -0.90
N ARG A 115 4.33 -9.30 -0.87
CA ARG A 115 5.07 -8.76 -2.03
C ARG A 115 6.57 -9.05 -1.93
N ASN A 116 7.22 -9.31 -3.06
CA ASN A 116 8.67 -9.29 -3.15
C ASN A 116 9.19 -7.84 -3.27
N PRO A 117 10.11 -7.36 -2.40
CA PRO A 117 10.81 -6.08 -2.51
C PRO A 117 11.35 -5.74 -3.89
N ALA A 118 11.85 -6.72 -4.66
CA ALA A 118 12.39 -6.52 -6.00
C ALA A 118 11.35 -6.05 -7.03
N THR A 119 10.05 -6.13 -6.70
CA THR A 119 8.94 -5.62 -7.53
C THR A 119 8.45 -4.23 -7.11
N VAL A 120 9.04 -3.65 -6.05
CA VAL A 120 8.57 -2.42 -5.41
C VAL A 120 9.68 -1.37 -5.37
N SER A 121 9.36 -0.19 -5.88
CA SER A 121 10.16 1.02 -5.75
C SER A 121 9.44 2.07 -4.92
N LEU A 122 10.20 3.02 -4.38
CA LEU A 122 9.72 4.11 -3.56
C LEU A 122 10.11 5.44 -4.20
N GLY A 123 9.11 6.27 -4.49
CA GLY A 123 9.28 7.65 -4.94
C GLY A 123 9.12 8.64 -3.78
N ALA A 124 9.99 9.65 -3.72
CA ALA A 124 9.93 10.73 -2.74
C ALA A 124 10.31 12.08 -3.38
N GLY A 125 9.87 13.20 -2.81
CA GLY A 125 10.37 14.54 -3.17
C GLY A 125 9.68 15.26 -4.33
N SER A 126 8.66 14.67 -4.93
CA SER A 126 7.76 15.35 -5.88
C SER A 126 6.32 15.35 -5.40
N ALA A 127 5.56 16.39 -5.76
CA ALA A 127 4.11 16.41 -5.60
C ALA A 127 3.39 15.64 -6.71
N THR A 128 4.00 15.51 -7.90
CA THR A 128 3.35 14.96 -9.10
C THR A 128 3.94 13.57 -9.42
N ARG A 129 3.12 12.52 -9.40
CA ARG A 129 3.63 11.13 -9.49
C ARG A 129 4.23 10.79 -10.85
N SER A 130 3.77 11.39 -11.94
CA SER A 130 4.38 11.25 -13.27
C SER A 130 5.79 11.88 -13.33
N LEU A 131 6.00 12.98 -12.62
CA LEU A 131 7.27 13.72 -12.57
C LEU A 131 8.23 13.23 -11.47
N MET A 132 7.90 12.16 -10.75
CA MET A 132 8.66 11.67 -9.58
C MET A 132 10.14 11.37 -9.89
N THR A 133 10.45 10.92 -11.11
CA THR A 133 11.82 10.62 -11.55
C THR A 133 12.62 11.86 -11.97
N SER A 134 11.95 12.96 -12.35
CA SER A 134 12.59 14.18 -12.85
C SER A 134 12.63 15.34 -11.84
N THR A 135 11.73 15.32 -10.85
CA THR A 135 11.59 16.37 -9.82
C THR A 135 11.79 15.86 -8.38
N GLY A 136 11.75 14.54 -8.19
CA GLY A 136 12.02 13.86 -6.91
C GLY A 136 13.17 12.87 -7.03
N GLN A 137 13.05 11.74 -6.34
CA GLN A 137 13.94 10.60 -6.45
C GLN A 137 13.14 9.29 -6.36
N VAL A 138 13.62 8.24 -7.05
CA VAL A 138 13.06 6.89 -6.98
C VAL A 138 14.16 5.91 -6.56
N VAL A 139 13.92 5.15 -5.50
CA VAL A 139 14.86 4.15 -4.95
C VAL A 139 14.19 2.77 -4.88
N GLN A 140 14.99 1.71 -4.95
CA GLN A 140 14.48 0.33 -4.82
C GLN A 140 14.31 -0.06 -3.35
N VAL A 141 13.33 -0.91 -3.06
CA VAL A 141 13.19 -1.51 -1.73
C VAL A 141 14.18 -2.67 -1.57
N ALA A 142 14.87 -2.72 -0.44
CA ALA A 142 15.73 -3.85 -0.09
C ALA A 142 14.93 -4.99 0.55
N ASP A 143 14.08 -4.64 1.52
CA ASP A 143 13.44 -5.58 2.44
C ASP A 143 12.18 -4.94 3.06
N PHE A 144 11.17 -5.75 3.37
CA PHE A 144 10.05 -5.36 4.25
C PHE A 144 10.28 -5.93 5.65
N LEU A 145 9.86 -5.22 6.70
CA LEU A 145 9.77 -5.77 8.05
C LEU A 145 8.34 -5.64 8.53
N LEU A 146 7.69 -6.79 8.69
CA LEU A 146 6.29 -6.92 9.06
C LEU A 146 6.11 -6.86 10.58
N HIS A 147 5.01 -6.28 11.06
CA HIS A 147 4.65 -6.28 12.47
C HIS A 147 4.09 -7.65 12.89
N PRO A 148 4.59 -8.28 13.96
CA PRO A 148 4.18 -9.63 14.37
C PRO A 148 2.74 -9.69 14.91
N GLY A 149 2.22 -8.57 15.41
CA GLY A 149 0.84 -8.47 15.91
C GLY A 149 -0.22 -8.14 14.85
N TYR A 150 0.12 -8.12 13.55
CA TYR A 150 -0.84 -7.79 12.50
C TYR A 150 -1.96 -8.83 12.37
N ILE A 151 -3.22 -8.37 12.35
CA ILE A 151 -4.39 -9.24 12.21
C ILE A 151 -5.11 -8.92 10.88
N PRO A 152 -4.95 -9.76 9.83
CA PRO A 152 -5.49 -9.47 8.50
C PRO A 152 -7.01 -9.29 8.42
N SER A 153 -7.77 -9.88 9.34
CA SER A 153 -9.24 -9.83 9.38
C SER A 153 -9.82 -8.58 10.05
N THR A 154 -9.00 -7.81 10.76
CA THR A 154 -9.41 -6.57 11.46
C THR A 154 -8.56 -5.36 11.06
N LEU A 155 -7.43 -5.59 10.37
CA LEU A 155 -6.38 -4.60 10.12
C LEU A 155 -5.81 -4.00 11.42
N ASP A 156 -5.86 -4.75 12.53
CA ASP A 156 -5.14 -4.37 13.74
C ASP A 156 -3.63 -4.49 13.53
N MET A 157 -2.87 -3.55 14.12
CA MET A 157 -1.43 -3.40 13.95
C MET A 157 -0.97 -3.37 12.47
N ASP A 158 -1.75 -2.73 11.60
CA ASP A 158 -1.48 -2.58 10.16
C ASP A 158 -0.32 -1.62 9.87
N VAL A 159 0.91 -2.06 10.17
CA VAL A 159 2.14 -1.31 9.96
C VAL A 159 3.28 -2.21 9.47
N ALA A 160 4.05 -1.71 8.51
CA ALA A 160 5.31 -2.31 8.10
C ALA A 160 6.40 -1.24 7.93
N LEU A 161 7.65 -1.64 8.19
CA LEU A 161 8.83 -0.86 7.82
C LEU A 161 9.30 -1.28 6.43
N VAL A 162 9.48 -0.30 5.56
CA VAL A 162 10.12 -0.44 4.25
C VAL A 162 11.59 -0.04 4.41
N ARG A 163 12.51 -1.00 4.22
CA ARG A 163 13.96 -0.77 4.22
C ARG A 163 14.44 -0.56 2.80
N LEU A 164 15.19 0.52 2.56
CA LEU A 164 15.61 0.94 1.22
C LEU A 164 16.95 0.32 0.80
N ALA A 165 17.12 0.06 -0.50
CA ALA A 165 18.35 -0.52 -1.07
C ALA A 165 19.48 0.50 -1.24
N SER A 166 19.11 1.75 -1.50
CA SER A 166 19.98 2.94 -1.47
C SER A 166 19.38 3.96 -0.49
N PRO A 167 20.19 4.83 0.13
CA PRO A 167 19.66 5.83 1.04
C PRO A 167 18.96 6.94 0.24
N LEU A 168 17.90 7.50 0.82
CA LEU A 168 17.31 8.74 0.31
C LEU A 168 18.27 9.91 0.52
N THR A 169 18.44 10.74 -0.51
CA THR A 169 19.07 12.06 -0.39
C THR A 169 18.09 12.98 0.33
N LEU A 170 18.20 13.04 1.66
CA LEU A 170 17.41 13.94 2.50
C LEU A 170 17.84 15.40 2.29
N ASN A 171 16.89 16.32 2.41
CA ASN A 171 17.08 17.76 2.32
C ASN A 171 16.12 18.50 3.28
N ALA A 172 16.19 19.83 3.32
CA ALA A 172 15.38 20.64 4.22
C ALA A 172 13.95 20.93 3.72
N THR A 173 13.67 20.68 2.43
CA THR A 173 12.52 21.25 1.71
C THR A 173 11.54 20.22 1.15
N THR A 174 11.99 19.18 0.45
CA THR A 174 11.13 18.23 -0.28
C THR A 174 11.26 16.78 0.17
N VAL A 175 12.37 16.38 0.82
CA VAL A 175 12.62 14.99 1.25
C VAL A 175 13.19 14.99 2.67
N LYS A 176 12.32 14.84 3.67
CA LYS A 176 12.65 15.00 5.09
C LYS A 176 11.94 13.96 5.94
N GLY A 177 12.61 13.42 6.96
CA GLY A 177 11.96 12.53 7.93
C GLY A 177 10.95 13.26 8.83
N ILE A 178 9.88 12.56 9.20
CA ILE A 178 8.91 12.99 10.21
C ILE A 178 9.17 12.27 11.55
N THR A 179 8.95 12.98 12.66
CA THR A 179 9.02 12.42 14.01
C THR A 179 7.76 11.61 14.30
N MET A 180 7.90 10.41 14.85
CA MET A 180 6.76 9.60 15.31
C MET A 180 6.13 10.22 16.55
N ALA A 181 4.79 10.23 16.65
CA ALA A 181 4.12 10.52 17.92
C ALA A 181 4.45 9.42 18.95
N THR A 182 4.71 9.80 20.19
CA THR A 182 5.06 8.91 21.30
C THR A 182 3.91 8.76 22.30
N ALA A 183 4.04 7.88 23.28
CA ALA A 183 3.10 7.83 24.41
C ALA A 183 3.03 9.15 25.20
N ALA A 184 4.14 9.91 25.28
CA ALA A 184 4.15 11.22 25.94
C ALA A 184 3.36 12.28 25.14
N ASP A 185 3.33 12.19 23.81
CA ASP A 185 2.50 13.07 22.97
C ASP A 185 1.01 12.76 23.14
N VAL A 186 0.64 11.49 23.36
CA VAL A 186 -0.73 11.10 23.73
C VAL A 186 -1.10 11.69 25.10
N THR A 187 -0.24 11.55 26.13
CA THR A 187 -0.47 12.16 27.45
C THR A 187 -0.51 13.70 27.40
N ALA A 188 0.16 14.32 26.43
CA ALA A 188 0.13 15.76 26.17
C ALA A 188 -1.02 16.18 25.21
N GLY A 189 -2.03 15.33 25.03
CA GLY A 189 -3.27 15.60 24.29
C GLY A 189 -3.11 15.77 22.78
N ARG A 190 -1.98 15.37 22.18
CA ARG A 190 -1.68 15.65 20.76
C ARG A 190 -2.45 14.79 19.76
N THR A 191 -3.19 13.79 20.25
CA THR A 191 -4.05 12.91 19.46
C THR A 191 -5.42 12.71 20.12
N ASP A 192 -5.89 13.71 20.86
CA ASP A 192 -7.21 13.69 21.52
C ASP A 192 -8.34 13.98 20.54
N VAL A 193 -9.56 13.57 20.90
CA VAL A 193 -10.76 13.77 20.07
C VAL A 193 -10.97 15.27 19.81
N GLY A 194 -11.19 15.63 18.54
CA GLY A 194 -11.32 17.02 18.09
C GLY A 194 -10.01 17.72 17.72
N VAL A 195 -8.84 17.15 18.01
CA VAL A 195 -7.56 17.65 17.47
C VAL A 195 -7.59 17.53 15.95
N ILE A 196 -7.23 18.60 15.24
CA ILE A 196 -7.12 18.56 13.77
C ILE A 196 -5.82 17.86 13.37
N ALA A 197 -5.96 16.83 12.54
CA ALA A 197 -4.87 16.07 11.97
C ALA A 197 -4.92 16.12 10.43
N THR A 198 -3.79 16.43 9.80
CA THR A 198 -3.68 16.55 8.34
C THR A 198 -3.30 15.19 7.74
N ALA A 199 -4.09 14.69 6.78
CA ALA A 199 -3.75 13.51 5.97
C ALA A 199 -3.31 13.94 4.57
N THR A 200 -2.26 13.30 4.02
CA THR A 200 -1.74 13.61 2.68
C THR A 200 -1.55 12.37 1.81
N GLY A 201 -1.88 12.48 0.52
CA GLY A 201 -1.85 11.35 -0.39
C GLY A 201 -2.28 11.64 -1.83
N TRP A 202 -2.35 10.56 -2.62
CA TRP A 202 -2.67 10.57 -4.04
C TRP A 202 -3.85 9.64 -4.37
N GLY A 203 -4.63 9.21 -3.37
CA GLY A 203 -5.74 8.30 -3.55
C GLY A 203 -6.84 8.79 -4.48
N GLY A 204 -7.76 7.89 -4.80
CA GLY A 204 -8.96 8.21 -5.57
C GLY A 204 -9.88 9.21 -4.88
N LEU A 205 -10.70 9.91 -5.66
CA LEU A 205 -11.64 10.92 -5.14
C LEU A 205 -13.00 10.33 -4.78
N VAL A 206 -13.22 9.08 -5.20
CA VAL A 206 -14.44 8.29 -5.06
C VAL A 206 -14.03 6.83 -4.76
N PRO A 207 -14.91 6.01 -4.16
CA PRO A 207 -14.66 4.58 -3.98
C PRO A 207 -14.20 3.92 -5.29
N PHE A 208 -13.12 3.14 -5.21
CA PHE A 208 -12.42 2.50 -6.34
C PHE A 208 -11.94 3.44 -7.47
N GLY A 209 -11.95 4.76 -7.26
CA GLY A 209 -11.46 5.75 -8.22
C GLY A 209 -9.95 5.69 -8.44
N ALA A 210 -9.49 6.16 -9.60
CA ALA A 210 -8.07 6.17 -9.95
C ALA A 210 -7.26 7.15 -9.06
N PRO A 211 -6.06 6.77 -8.59
CA PRO A 211 -5.16 7.66 -7.88
C PRO A 211 -4.81 8.92 -8.69
N GLN A 212 -4.87 10.09 -8.05
CA GLN A 212 -4.56 11.39 -8.67
C GLN A 212 -3.06 11.53 -8.94
N ASP A 213 -2.66 12.31 -9.95
CA ASP A 213 -1.23 12.51 -10.23
C ASP A 213 -0.60 13.52 -9.26
N ASP A 214 -1.31 14.58 -8.90
CA ASP A 214 -0.86 15.61 -7.94
C ASP A 214 -1.23 15.29 -6.49
N LEU A 215 -0.31 15.63 -5.58
CA LEU A 215 -0.42 15.40 -4.14
C LEU A 215 -1.53 16.27 -3.54
N ARG A 216 -2.35 15.67 -2.70
CA ARG A 216 -3.52 16.30 -2.07
C ARG A 216 -3.46 16.17 -0.55
N THR A 217 -4.12 17.08 0.15
CA THR A 217 -4.15 17.22 1.61
C THR A 217 -5.57 17.41 2.09
N VAL A 218 -5.93 16.84 3.25
CA VAL A 218 -7.21 17.08 3.93
C VAL A 218 -6.98 17.18 5.43
N ASP A 219 -7.63 18.13 6.09
CA ASP A 219 -7.63 18.25 7.55
C ASP A 219 -8.84 17.51 8.13
N LEU A 220 -8.58 16.64 9.10
CA LEU A 220 -9.53 15.70 9.68
C LEU A 220 -9.49 15.81 11.22
N PRO A 221 -10.61 16.08 11.92
CA PRO A 221 -10.63 16.01 13.38
C PRO A 221 -10.47 14.54 13.83
N ILE A 222 -9.63 14.29 14.84
CA ILE A 222 -9.55 12.97 15.48
C ILE A 222 -10.93 12.60 16.07
N SER A 223 -11.37 11.38 15.83
CA SER A 223 -12.69 10.86 16.19
C SER A 223 -12.59 9.70 17.18
N ALA A 224 -13.56 9.58 18.09
CA ALA A 224 -13.69 8.44 18.99
C ALA A 224 -14.19 7.16 18.30
N TYR A 225 -14.88 7.31 17.16
CA TYR A 225 -15.50 6.26 16.34
C TYR A 225 -16.03 5.02 17.11
N THR A 226 -16.87 5.27 18.12
CA THR A 226 -17.43 4.25 19.02
C THR A 226 -18.25 3.16 18.34
N ASN A 227 -18.73 3.43 17.12
CA ASN A 227 -19.68 2.60 16.39
C ASN A 227 -18.99 1.73 15.30
N ALA A 228 -17.66 1.63 15.32
CA ALA A 228 -16.91 0.75 14.45
C ALA A 228 -17.31 -0.73 14.67
N ALA A 229 -17.43 -1.49 13.58
CA ALA A 229 -17.70 -2.92 13.59
C ALA A 229 -16.68 -3.64 12.68
N PRO A 230 -15.67 -4.35 13.22
CA PRO A 230 -15.40 -4.56 14.64
C PRO A 230 -14.98 -3.25 15.36
N PRO A 231 -15.11 -3.20 16.71
CA PRO A 231 -14.64 -2.06 17.50
C PRO A 231 -13.15 -1.79 17.32
N LEU A 232 -12.75 -0.51 17.39
CA LEU A 232 -11.34 -0.12 17.26
C LEU A 232 -10.50 -0.62 18.44
N THR A 233 -9.28 -1.05 18.13
CA THR A 233 -8.25 -1.40 19.13
C THR A 233 -7.48 -0.16 19.60
N ALA A 234 -6.72 -0.28 20.69
CA ALA A 234 -5.83 0.80 21.14
C ALA A 234 -4.75 1.16 20.10
N SER A 235 -4.39 0.19 19.24
CA SER A 235 -3.49 0.30 18.09
C SER A 235 -4.10 0.99 16.87
N MET A 236 -5.37 1.42 16.93
CA MET A 236 -6.03 2.23 15.89
C MET A 236 -6.29 3.66 16.37
N ILE A 237 -6.36 4.59 15.42
CA ILE A 237 -6.85 5.96 15.61
C ILE A 237 -7.76 6.31 14.42
N ALA A 238 -8.88 7.00 14.67
CA ALA A 238 -9.80 7.44 13.63
C ALA A 238 -9.74 8.96 13.46
N ALA A 239 -9.95 9.44 12.24
CA ALA A 239 -10.06 10.87 11.94
C ALA A 239 -11.08 11.14 10.82
N GLY A 240 -11.75 12.30 10.88
CA GLY A 240 -12.76 12.70 9.90
C GLY A 240 -14.16 12.26 10.30
N GLY A 241 -14.94 11.77 9.32
CA GLY A 241 -16.38 11.51 9.49
C GLY A 241 -17.24 12.77 9.32
N VAL A 242 -16.64 13.87 8.87
CA VAL A 242 -17.35 15.04 8.35
C VAL A 242 -17.80 14.71 6.92
N ALA A 243 -19.00 15.18 6.54
CA ALA A 243 -19.55 14.95 5.20
C ALA A 243 -18.58 15.48 4.13
N GLY A 244 -18.23 14.62 3.17
CA GLY A 244 -17.29 14.95 2.10
C GLY A 244 -15.83 15.05 2.53
N GLN A 245 -15.40 14.58 3.72
CA GLN A 245 -13.99 14.62 4.16
C GLN A 245 -13.42 13.26 4.54
N SER A 246 -12.45 12.74 3.76
CA SER A 246 -11.86 11.39 3.96
C SER A 246 -10.61 11.13 3.10
N ILE A 247 -9.77 10.18 3.52
CA ILE A 247 -8.85 9.45 2.63
C ILE A 247 -9.62 8.45 1.74
N CYS A 248 -8.98 7.86 0.74
CA CYS A 248 -9.57 6.83 -0.11
C CYS A 248 -8.52 5.82 -0.65
N HIS A 249 -8.90 5.00 -1.63
CA HIS A 249 -8.05 3.96 -2.21
C HIS A 249 -6.76 4.54 -2.82
N GLY A 250 -5.61 4.00 -2.40
CA GLY A 250 -4.27 4.49 -2.80
C GLY A 250 -3.58 5.32 -1.71
N ASP A 251 -4.33 5.92 -0.78
CA ASP A 251 -3.76 6.62 0.38
C ASP A 251 -3.25 5.67 1.46
N SER A 252 -3.59 4.37 1.38
CA SER A 252 -3.11 3.30 2.26
C SER A 252 -1.63 3.40 2.58
N GLY A 253 -1.26 3.35 3.86
CA GLY A 253 0.07 3.58 4.38
C GLY A 253 0.53 5.04 4.45
N GLY A 254 -0.22 5.98 3.84
CA GLY A 254 0.06 7.41 3.89
C GLY A 254 -0.04 8.01 5.30
N PRO A 255 0.59 9.18 5.54
CA PRO A 255 0.70 9.77 6.87
C PRO A 255 -0.58 10.50 7.31
N LEU A 256 -0.93 10.33 8.59
CA LEU A 256 -1.78 11.24 9.36
C LEU A 256 -0.91 12.03 10.34
N VAL A 257 -1.02 13.36 10.31
CA VAL A 257 -0.04 14.27 10.90
C VAL A 257 -0.67 15.29 11.86
N VAL A 258 -0.14 15.42 13.07
CA VAL A 258 -0.60 16.39 14.09
C VAL A 258 0.49 17.41 14.45
N ASN A 259 0.13 18.45 15.20
CA ASN A 259 1.07 19.46 15.72
C ASN A 259 1.66 19.01 17.08
N GLY A 260 2.94 18.65 17.09
CA GLY A 260 3.73 18.37 18.30
C GLY A 260 4.24 19.63 18.99
N ALA A 261 5.10 19.47 20.00
CA ALA A 261 5.66 20.60 20.76
C ALA A 261 6.67 21.44 19.95
N SER A 262 7.39 20.81 19.00
CA SER A 262 8.51 21.42 18.27
C SER A 262 8.45 21.18 16.75
N GLY A 263 7.27 20.87 16.21
CA GLY A 263 7.08 20.55 14.78
C GLY A 263 5.87 19.64 14.53
N LYS A 264 5.85 19.00 13.36
CA LYS A 264 4.83 18.01 12.98
C LYS A 264 5.18 16.62 13.52
N LEU A 265 4.17 15.86 13.94
CA LEU A 265 4.28 14.47 14.39
C LEU A 265 3.43 13.55 13.53
N LEU A 266 3.96 12.38 13.19
CA LEU A 266 3.21 11.30 12.55
C LEU A 266 2.36 10.61 13.63
N ALA A 267 1.03 10.84 13.60
CA ALA A 267 0.07 10.26 14.53
C ALA A 267 -0.48 8.91 14.05
N GLY A 268 -0.59 8.72 12.73
CA GLY A 268 -1.16 7.51 12.14
C GLY A 268 -0.64 7.19 10.74
N LEU A 269 -0.92 5.97 10.28
CA LEU A 269 -0.71 5.50 8.91
C LEU A 269 -2.06 5.01 8.35
N THR A 270 -2.46 5.47 7.18
CA THR A 270 -3.77 5.14 6.57
C THR A 270 -3.97 3.63 6.46
N SER A 271 -5.04 3.10 7.04
CA SER A 271 -5.33 1.66 7.03
C SER A 271 -6.60 1.36 6.23
N TRP A 272 -7.75 1.88 6.67
CA TRP A 272 -9.04 1.61 6.02
C TRP A 272 -10.08 2.73 6.21
N THR A 273 -11.16 2.67 5.43
CA THR A 273 -12.39 3.42 5.67
C THR A 273 -13.59 2.57 5.26
N ALA A 274 -14.76 2.79 5.86
CA ALA A 274 -16.01 2.15 5.45
C ALA A 274 -16.55 2.71 4.11
N GLY A 275 -16.16 3.95 3.77
CA GLY A 275 -16.50 4.62 2.52
C GLY A 275 -15.79 5.96 2.41
N CYS A 276 -15.47 6.41 1.20
CA CYS A 276 -14.77 7.67 1.00
C CYS A 276 -15.75 8.85 1.12
N GLY A 277 -15.54 9.72 2.11
CA GLY A 277 -16.25 10.99 2.29
C GLY A 277 -17.63 10.89 2.95
N GLN A 278 -17.95 9.77 3.59
CA GLN A 278 -19.26 9.57 4.21
C GLN A 278 -19.34 10.21 5.62
N ALA A 279 -20.43 10.94 5.87
CA ALA A 279 -20.71 11.49 7.20
C ALA A 279 -20.82 10.39 8.26
N ASN A 280 -20.28 10.64 9.46
CA ASN A 280 -20.17 9.72 10.59
C ASN A 280 -19.30 8.47 10.35
N HIS A 281 -18.66 8.33 9.20
CA HIS A 281 -17.71 7.25 8.87
C HIS A 281 -16.29 7.80 8.74
N PRO A 282 -15.58 8.02 9.86
CA PRO A 282 -14.19 8.47 9.83
C PRO A 282 -13.27 7.41 9.22
N SER A 283 -12.17 7.90 8.63
CA SER A 283 -11.06 7.08 8.18
C SER A 283 -10.29 6.53 9.38
N VAL A 284 -9.75 5.31 9.26
CA VAL A 284 -9.03 4.61 10.33
C VAL A 284 -7.58 4.38 9.94
N PHE A 285 -6.69 4.61 10.89
CA PHE A 285 -5.24 4.65 10.75
C PHE A 285 -4.61 3.76 11.83
N ALA A 286 -3.51 3.08 11.52
CA ALA A 286 -2.67 2.44 12.53
C ALA A 286 -2.02 3.52 13.40
N ARG A 287 -2.25 3.49 14.72
CA ARG A 287 -1.81 4.51 15.69
C ARG A 287 -0.31 4.41 15.90
N VAL A 288 0.44 5.42 15.44
CA VAL A 288 1.90 5.38 15.45
C VAL A 288 2.49 5.34 16.87
N SER A 289 1.88 6.00 17.85
CA SER A 289 2.32 5.94 19.25
C SER A 289 2.13 4.57 19.93
N ALA A 290 1.35 3.65 19.33
CA ALA A 290 1.28 2.26 19.80
C ALA A 290 2.39 1.36 19.22
N ILE A 291 2.94 1.72 18.05
CA ILE A 291 3.94 0.91 17.32
C ILE A 291 5.36 1.52 17.32
N GLU A 292 5.51 2.77 17.78
CA GLU A 292 6.79 3.47 17.95
C GLU A 292 7.85 2.61 18.67
N PRO A 293 7.55 1.91 19.80
CA PRO A 293 8.56 1.10 20.49
C PRO A 293 9.07 -0.07 19.65
N TRP A 294 8.22 -0.68 18.82
CA TRP A 294 8.62 -1.74 17.87
C TRP A 294 9.49 -1.18 16.74
N VAL A 295 9.10 -0.02 16.18
CA VAL A 295 9.89 0.67 15.15
C VAL A 295 11.28 1.03 15.66
N THR A 296 11.37 1.61 16.85
CA THR A 296 12.63 2.01 17.48
C THR A 296 13.47 0.80 17.90
N ASN A 297 12.84 -0.31 18.34
CA ASN A 297 13.55 -1.57 18.59
C ASN A 297 14.16 -2.19 17.32
N ILE A 298 13.46 -2.16 16.19
CA ILE A 298 14.02 -2.63 14.90
C ILE A 298 15.14 -1.70 14.41
N ARG A 299 14.91 -0.38 14.40
CA ARG A 299 15.85 0.61 13.83
C ARG A 299 17.17 0.73 14.60
N SER A 300 17.22 0.27 15.85
CA SER A 300 18.43 0.26 16.70
C SER A 300 19.32 -0.98 16.50
N ARG A 301 18.89 -1.98 15.71
CA ARG A 301 19.59 -3.26 15.55
C ARG A 301 20.39 -3.38 14.25
N PRO A 302 21.48 -4.17 14.23
CA PRO A 302 22.30 -4.37 13.04
C PRO A 302 21.66 -5.36 12.06
N VAL A 303 21.54 -4.94 10.80
CA VAL A 303 21.12 -5.79 9.67
C VAL A 303 22.16 -6.90 9.45
N THR A 304 21.86 -8.10 9.92
CA THR A 304 22.86 -9.18 10.04
C THR A 304 22.59 -10.31 9.04
N PRO A 305 23.45 -10.51 8.01
CA PRO A 305 23.39 -11.70 7.16
C PRO A 305 23.60 -12.98 7.99
N ARG A 306 22.76 -14.00 7.75
CA ARG A 306 22.89 -15.34 8.34
C ARG A 306 23.25 -16.41 7.31
N LEU A 307 22.89 -16.16 6.05
CA LEU A 307 23.27 -16.96 4.89
C LEU A 307 23.42 -16.02 3.69
N SER A 308 24.42 -16.25 2.84
CA SER A 308 24.59 -15.55 1.56
C SER A 308 25.40 -16.44 0.62
N GLU A 309 24.78 -16.94 -0.45
CA GLU A 309 25.36 -17.94 -1.35
C GLU A 309 24.87 -17.71 -2.78
N VAL A 310 25.70 -18.04 -3.77
CA VAL A 310 25.33 -18.01 -5.19
C VAL A 310 25.13 -19.44 -5.68
N LEU A 311 23.92 -19.73 -6.16
CA LEU A 311 23.46 -21.06 -6.55
C LEU A 311 23.45 -21.20 -8.08
N SER A 312 24.02 -22.30 -8.56
CA SER A 312 23.94 -22.73 -9.96
C SER A 312 23.72 -24.24 -10.00
N VAL A 313 22.63 -24.67 -10.64
CA VAL A 313 22.21 -26.08 -10.75
C VAL A 313 21.84 -26.36 -12.22
N PRO A 314 22.66 -27.13 -12.95
CA PRO A 314 22.44 -27.35 -14.39
C PRO A 314 21.29 -28.33 -14.69
N THR A 315 20.83 -29.08 -13.69
CA THR A 315 19.78 -30.11 -13.82
C THR A 315 18.52 -29.65 -13.09
N ALA A 316 17.35 -29.78 -13.73
CA ALA A 316 16.06 -29.49 -13.10
C ALA A 316 15.70 -30.48 -11.97
N GLY A 317 14.75 -30.11 -11.13
CA GLY A 317 14.13 -30.97 -10.12
C GLY A 317 15.01 -31.29 -8.91
N GLN A 318 16.07 -30.53 -8.65
CA GLN A 318 16.92 -30.74 -7.47
C GLN A 318 16.40 -29.97 -6.26
N TRP A 319 16.76 -30.44 -5.07
CA TRP A 319 16.51 -29.76 -3.81
C TRP A 319 17.85 -29.40 -3.15
N LEU A 320 18.04 -28.11 -2.85
CA LEU A 320 19.19 -27.59 -2.12
C LEU A 320 18.74 -27.16 -0.72
N HIS A 321 19.31 -27.80 0.30
CA HIS A 321 19.02 -27.50 1.70
C HIS A 321 20.18 -26.73 2.35
N ARG A 322 19.85 -25.71 3.15
CA ARG A 322 20.77 -24.91 3.96
C ARG A 322 20.17 -24.67 5.34
N SER A 323 21.01 -24.31 6.32
CA SER A 323 20.56 -23.92 7.66
C SER A 323 21.39 -22.78 8.23
N PHE A 324 20.82 -22.08 9.21
CA PHE A 324 21.48 -21.02 9.99
C PHE A 324 20.78 -20.84 11.34
N THR A 325 21.44 -20.17 12.28
CA THR A 325 20.86 -19.90 13.61
C THR A 325 20.23 -18.50 13.67
N VAL A 326 19.03 -18.42 14.24
CA VAL A 326 18.35 -17.18 14.62
C VAL A 326 18.47 -16.98 16.14
N ALA A 327 18.77 -15.76 16.56
CA ALA A 327 18.94 -15.40 17.96
C ALA A 327 17.59 -15.19 18.66
N ALA A 328 17.56 -15.37 19.99
CA ALA A 328 16.39 -15.05 20.79
C ALA A 328 16.04 -13.56 20.69
N GLY A 329 14.75 -13.27 20.47
CA GLY A 329 14.26 -11.91 20.35
C GLY A 329 14.68 -11.16 19.08
N THR A 330 15.10 -11.85 18.00
CA THR A 330 15.17 -11.24 16.66
C THR A 330 13.77 -10.79 16.23
N PRO A 331 13.55 -9.54 15.75
CA PRO A 331 12.20 -9.05 15.43
C PRO A 331 11.73 -9.47 14.03
N SER A 332 12.65 -9.83 13.13
CA SER A 332 12.35 -10.21 11.75
C SER A 332 13.48 -11.07 11.16
N LEU A 333 13.09 -12.14 10.45
CA LEU A 333 13.94 -12.91 9.55
C LEU A 333 13.39 -12.74 8.13
N ASN A 334 14.24 -12.26 7.23
CA ASN A 334 13.93 -12.20 5.80
C ASN A 334 14.82 -13.17 5.03
N VAL A 335 14.23 -13.98 4.16
CA VAL A 335 14.91 -14.93 3.28
C VAL A 335 14.50 -14.64 1.84
N ARG A 336 15.43 -14.64 0.90
CA ARG A 336 15.14 -14.35 -0.50
C ARG A 336 16.05 -15.05 -1.50
N LEU A 337 15.51 -15.27 -2.68
CA LEU A 337 16.26 -15.57 -3.91
C LEU A 337 16.27 -14.30 -4.78
N SER A 338 17.36 -14.06 -5.50
CA SER A 338 17.49 -12.86 -6.34
C SER A 338 18.59 -12.97 -7.40
N GLY A 339 18.35 -12.38 -8.57
CA GLY A 339 19.31 -12.38 -9.68
C GLY A 339 19.45 -13.75 -10.35
N GLY A 340 20.44 -13.87 -11.23
CA GLY A 340 20.66 -15.10 -11.99
C GLY A 340 19.62 -15.35 -13.09
N THR A 341 19.51 -16.59 -13.52
CA THR A 341 18.51 -17.08 -14.49
C THR A 341 17.97 -18.45 -14.07
N GLY A 342 16.84 -18.85 -14.67
CA GLY A 342 16.14 -20.10 -14.39
C GLY A 342 14.83 -19.90 -13.62
N ASP A 343 14.43 -20.93 -12.89
CA ASP A 343 13.22 -20.99 -12.07
C ASP A 343 13.57 -21.67 -10.73
N ALA A 344 13.28 -21.04 -9.60
CA ALA A 344 13.81 -21.40 -8.29
C ALA A 344 12.83 -21.06 -7.16
N ASN A 345 12.12 -22.07 -6.64
CA ASN A 345 11.16 -21.94 -5.54
C ASN A 345 11.86 -21.89 -4.16
N LEU A 346 11.36 -21.07 -3.24
CA LEU A 346 11.88 -20.88 -1.88
C LEU A 346 10.94 -21.44 -0.81
N TYR A 347 11.48 -22.22 0.12
CA TYR A 347 10.77 -22.79 1.26
C TYR A 347 11.55 -22.54 2.55
N VAL A 348 10.91 -22.01 3.60
CA VAL A 348 11.55 -21.66 4.88
C VAL A 348 10.84 -22.38 6.03
N HIS A 349 11.60 -23.07 6.88
CA HIS A 349 11.05 -23.96 7.91
C HIS A 349 11.98 -24.14 9.12
N THR A 350 11.44 -24.65 10.22
CA THR A 350 12.15 -24.88 11.51
C THR A 350 12.51 -26.35 11.76
N ALA A 351 11.88 -27.29 11.06
CA ALA A 351 12.24 -28.71 11.08
C ALA A 351 13.37 -29.01 10.08
N ALA A 352 14.22 -30.00 10.37
CA ALA A 352 15.22 -30.48 9.41
C ALA A 352 14.53 -31.08 8.14
N PRO A 353 15.02 -30.78 6.92
CA PRO A 353 14.47 -31.37 5.71
C PRO A 353 14.89 -32.84 5.54
N PRO A 354 14.12 -33.65 4.78
CA PRO A 354 12.91 -33.28 4.04
C PRO A 354 11.69 -33.09 4.96
N THR A 355 10.88 -32.08 4.67
CA THR A 355 9.62 -31.76 5.38
C THR A 355 8.61 -31.19 4.39
N SER A 356 7.32 -31.40 4.65
CA SER A 356 6.19 -30.76 3.95
C SER A 356 5.58 -29.60 4.73
N THR A 357 6.02 -29.35 5.97
CA THR A 357 5.55 -28.25 6.82
C THR A 357 6.50 -27.06 6.71
N PHE A 358 5.99 -25.95 6.18
CA PHE A 358 6.74 -24.72 5.94
C PHE A 358 6.15 -23.55 6.75
N VAL A 359 7.02 -22.65 7.19
CA VAL A 359 6.63 -21.38 7.84
C VAL A 359 6.33 -20.31 6.79
N CYS A 360 7.07 -20.32 5.68
CA CYS A 360 6.82 -19.49 4.52
C CYS A 360 7.28 -20.21 3.25
N THR A 361 6.56 -19.99 2.15
CA THR A 361 6.91 -20.47 0.82
C THR A 361 6.67 -19.36 -0.20
N SER A 362 7.57 -19.26 -1.17
CA SER A 362 7.45 -18.37 -2.34
C SER A 362 7.79 -19.24 -3.56
N THR A 363 6.87 -19.30 -4.51
CA THR A 363 6.95 -20.16 -5.70
C THR A 363 6.43 -19.39 -6.92
N ASP A 364 6.81 -18.12 -7.02
CA ASP A 364 6.53 -17.30 -8.20
C ASP A 364 7.44 -17.76 -9.36
N GLY A 365 7.09 -17.38 -10.59
CA GLY A 365 7.85 -17.80 -11.77
C GLY A 365 9.16 -17.01 -11.91
N GLY A 366 10.30 -17.69 -11.78
CA GLY A 366 11.64 -17.14 -11.96
C GLY A 366 12.57 -17.36 -10.78
N THR A 367 13.45 -16.40 -10.51
CA THR A 367 14.51 -16.52 -9.48
C THR A 367 14.35 -15.51 -8.33
N ALA A 368 13.17 -14.89 -8.23
CA ALA A 368 12.91 -13.71 -7.42
C ALA A 368 11.86 -14.04 -6.34
N GLU A 369 12.30 -14.82 -5.35
CA GLU A 369 11.44 -15.30 -4.26
C GLU A 369 11.68 -14.54 -2.96
N TYR A 370 10.64 -14.36 -2.14
CA TYR A 370 10.75 -13.61 -0.90
C TYR A 370 9.86 -14.13 0.24
N CYS A 371 10.48 -14.31 1.40
CA CYS A 371 9.82 -14.62 2.67
C CYS A 371 10.22 -13.60 3.73
N SER A 372 9.23 -12.97 4.37
CA SER A 372 9.43 -12.17 5.58
C SER A 372 8.68 -12.80 6.74
N ILE A 373 9.41 -13.09 7.82
CA ILE A 373 8.93 -13.80 8.99
C ILE A 373 9.09 -12.84 10.19
N PRO A 374 8.00 -12.30 10.74
CA PRO A 374 8.06 -11.42 11.90
C PRO A 374 8.19 -12.23 13.20
N SER A 375 8.94 -11.70 14.17
CA SER A 375 9.25 -12.34 15.47
C SER A 375 9.61 -13.84 15.39
N PRO A 376 10.59 -14.25 14.54
CA PRO A 376 10.98 -15.65 14.39
C PRO A 376 11.45 -16.27 15.71
N ALA A 377 11.08 -17.54 15.93
CA ALA A 377 11.58 -18.34 17.05
C ALA A 377 13.12 -18.47 17.03
N ALA A 378 13.71 -18.56 18.22
CA ALA A 378 15.14 -18.80 18.39
C ALA A 378 15.53 -20.23 17.96
N GLY A 379 16.78 -20.41 17.50
CA GLY A 379 17.34 -21.73 17.18
C GLY A 379 17.66 -21.91 15.70
N THR A 380 17.76 -23.16 15.26
CA THR A 380 18.11 -23.51 13.88
C THR A 380 16.92 -23.32 12.95
N TRP A 381 17.13 -22.51 11.91
CA TRP A 381 16.22 -22.39 10.78
C TRP A 381 16.83 -23.08 9.56
N TYR A 382 15.95 -23.58 8.70
CA TYR A 382 16.29 -24.27 7.47
C TYR A 382 15.64 -23.54 6.29
N VAL A 383 16.37 -23.53 5.18
CA VAL A 383 15.90 -23.03 3.90
C VAL A 383 16.13 -24.12 2.86
N SER A 384 15.09 -24.38 2.09
CA SER A 384 15.13 -25.29 0.96
C SER A 384 14.85 -24.51 -0.32
N VAL A 385 15.65 -24.76 -1.35
CA VAL A 385 15.43 -24.24 -2.71
C VAL A 385 15.17 -25.42 -3.63
N HIS A 386 14.06 -25.38 -4.37
CA HIS A 386 13.77 -26.35 -5.43
C HIS A 386 13.85 -25.64 -6.78
N ASN A 387 14.49 -26.23 -7.79
CA ASN A 387 14.62 -25.61 -9.11
C ASN A 387 13.81 -26.37 -10.18
N PRO A 388 12.59 -25.94 -10.55
CA PRO A 388 11.80 -26.60 -11.60
C PRO A 388 12.48 -26.56 -12.99
N THR A 389 13.39 -25.61 -13.22
CA THR A 389 14.28 -25.57 -14.39
C THR A 389 15.75 -25.47 -13.97
N SER A 390 16.70 -25.49 -14.90
CA SER A 390 18.11 -25.23 -14.57
C SER A 390 18.30 -23.77 -14.13
N ILE A 391 19.07 -23.56 -13.06
CA ILE A 391 19.32 -22.23 -12.49
C ILE A 391 20.80 -21.87 -12.55
N ALA A 392 21.12 -20.59 -12.73
CA ALA A 392 22.49 -20.10 -12.76
C ALA A 392 22.62 -18.74 -12.06
N ASN A 393 23.62 -18.60 -11.20
CA ASN A 393 23.99 -17.37 -10.49
C ASN A 393 22.86 -16.76 -9.61
N VAL A 394 21.95 -17.59 -9.10
CA VAL A 394 20.85 -17.15 -8.23
C VAL A 394 21.37 -16.92 -6.82
N THR A 395 21.23 -15.71 -6.29
CA THR A 395 21.72 -15.38 -4.94
C THR A 395 20.67 -15.70 -3.89
N LEU A 396 20.94 -16.73 -3.07
CA LEU A 396 20.20 -17.04 -1.85
C LEU A 396 20.76 -16.22 -0.69
N ARG A 397 19.89 -15.49 0.01
CA ARG A 397 20.28 -14.72 1.20
C ARG A 397 19.24 -14.81 2.32
N ALA A 398 19.72 -15.04 3.55
CA ALA A 398 18.94 -14.88 4.77
C ALA A 398 19.54 -13.76 5.63
N THR A 399 18.69 -12.88 6.16
CA THR A 399 19.07 -11.70 6.95
C THR A 399 18.14 -11.56 8.15
N THR A 400 18.72 -11.38 9.34
CA THR A 400 17.97 -11.03 10.55
C THR A 400 18.16 -9.58 10.91
N TYR A 401 17.16 -9.02 11.58
CA TYR A 401 17.16 -7.71 12.19
C TYR A 401 17.12 -7.79 13.71
#